data_AF-A0A090N5U8-F1
#
_entry.id   AF-A0A090N5U8-F1
#
_cell.length_a   1.000
_cell.length_b   1.000
_cell.length_c   1.000
_cell.angle_alpha   90.00
_cell.angle_beta   90.00
_cell.angle_gamma   90.00
#
_symmetry.space_group_name_H-M   'P 1'
#
loop_
_entity.id
_entity.type
_entity.pdbx_description
1 polymer ?
#
loop_
_entity_poly.entity_id
_entity_poly.type
_entity_poly.pdbx_seq_one_letter_code
_entity_poly.pdbx_strand_id
1 'polypeptide(L)'
;MTTSSLPCANCNADGTNCRNLGRSSCKKCRLVVYCGPDCQKAHWPTHKVHCNSVLNKATWTPDWVLQDRTPTFIGGGIGVSFGVKKFLWGNVPALDVLKLSSNEGDHYQGQLSLLFAASGDLRNLLTTMAQLPSSYKQQISITMNDRDLDIVARNVVMLLIALTAEEHDDTIDCMIHVWYSAFIRESDHQLLNLRVRPLIEGVCNKIRDKPSNTILGKTWKFGLSSFRLVLEKVSWDKLLTFLELLP
;
A
#
# COMPACT_ATOMS: atom_id res chain seq x y z
N MET A 1 -16.79 -14.74 0.91
CA MET A 1 -16.02 -13.90 -0.03
C MET A 1 -16.99 -13.41 -1.11
N THR A 2 -17.67 -12.30 -0.85
CA THR A 2 -18.42 -11.59 -1.88
C THR A 2 -17.40 -10.74 -2.63
N THR A 3 -16.95 -11.20 -3.80
CA THR A 3 -16.12 -10.36 -4.68
C THR A 3 -16.85 -9.05 -4.91
N SER A 4 -16.28 -7.93 -4.46
CA SER A 4 -16.79 -6.59 -4.76
C SER A 4 -17.14 -6.51 -6.24
N SER A 5 -18.41 -6.20 -6.51
CA SER A 5 -18.92 -6.18 -7.88
C SER A 5 -18.32 -4.99 -8.61
N LEU A 6 -17.30 -5.25 -9.42
CA LEU A 6 -16.62 -4.22 -10.19
C LEU A 6 -17.56 -3.67 -11.30
N PRO A 7 -17.56 -2.35 -11.55
CA PRO A 7 -18.37 -1.77 -12.62
C PRO A 7 -17.91 -2.28 -14.00
N CYS A 8 -18.83 -2.32 -14.96
CA CYS A 8 -18.49 -2.64 -16.35
C CYS A 8 -17.48 -1.63 -16.89
N ALA A 9 -16.36 -2.11 -17.44
CA ALA A 9 -15.29 -1.27 -17.98
C ALA A 9 -15.69 -0.48 -19.23
N ASN A 10 -16.83 -0.77 -19.84
CA ASN A 10 -17.43 0.08 -20.86
C ASN A 10 -18.20 1.23 -20.18
N CYS A 11 -17.51 2.02 -19.37
CA CYS A 11 -18.01 3.21 -18.71
C CYS A 11 -17.15 4.40 -19.15
N ASN A 12 -17.76 5.46 -19.67
CA ASN A 12 -17.07 6.71 -20.00
C ASN A 12 -17.13 7.65 -18.78
N ALA A 13 -16.15 8.54 -18.67
CA ALA A 13 -16.04 9.52 -17.59
C ALA A 13 -17.23 10.50 -17.51
N ASP A 14 -18.00 10.63 -18.60
CA ASP A 14 -19.19 11.50 -18.72
C ASP A 14 -20.51 10.81 -18.29
N GLY A 15 -20.47 9.53 -17.89
CA GLY A 15 -21.64 8.80 -17.41
C GLY A 15 -22.67 8.40 -18.47
N THR A 16 -22.33 8.53 -19.76
CA THR A 16 -23.20 8.19 -20.91
C THR A 16 -23.25 6.69 -21.26
N ASN A 17 -22.33 5.90 -20.70
CA ASN A 17 -22.18 4.48 -20.99
C ASN A 17 -22.67 3.56 -19.85
N CYS A 18 -22.47 2.24 -20.02
CA CYS A 18 -23.06 1.17 -19.21
C CYS A 18 -22.80 1.33 -17.69
N ARG A 19 -23.89 1.34 -16.90
CA ARG A 19 -23.87 1.38 -15.42
C ARG A 19 -24.02 0.01 -14.76
N ASN A 20 -24.04 -1.05 -15.56
CA ASN A 20 -24.19 -2.41 -15.04
C ASN A 20 -22.90 -2.87 -14.37
N LEU A 21 -23.06 -3.78 -13.41
CA LEU A 21 -21.95 -4.49 -12.79
C LEU A 21 -21.33 -5.49 -13.77
N GLY A 22 -20.01 -5.58 -13.75
CA GLY A 22 -19.24 -6.57 -14.50
C GLY A 22 -19.55 -7.98 -14.03
N ARG A 23 -19.71 -8.90 -14.97
CA ARG A 23 -19.99 -10.32 -14.72
C ARG A 23 -18.86 -11.24 -15.16
N SER A 24 -18.04 -10.78 -16.11
CA SER A 24 -16.98 -11.59 -16.70
C SER A 24 -15.74 -10.74 -16.95
N SER A 25 -14.59 -11.23 -16.53
CA SER A 25 -13.30 -10.61 -16.81
C SER A 25 -12.89 -10.84 -18.26
N CYS A 26 -12.19 -9.88 -18.87
CA CYS A 26 -11.53 -10.07 -20.15
C CYS A 26 -10.61 -11.30 -20.09
N LYS A 27 -10.87 -12.33 -20.91
CA LYS A 27 -10.15 -13.62 -20.85
C LYS A 27 -8.64 -13.49 -21.11
N LYS A 28 -8.22 -12.44 -21.83
CA LYS A 28 -6.83 -12.22 -22.21
C LYS A 28 -6.01 -11.55 -21.11
N CYS A 29 -6.36 -10.32 -20.72
CA CYS A 29 -5.58 -9.57 -19.73
C CYS A 29 -6.06 -9.78 -18.29
N ARG A 30 -7.32 -10.17 -18.08
CA ARG A 30 -7.97 -10.29 -16.75
C ARG A 30 -8.02 -9.00 -15.93
N LEU A 31 -7.66 -7.85 -16.52
CA LEU A 31 -7.57 -6.55 -15.83
C LEU A 31 -8.89 -5.75 -15.79
N VAL A 32 -9.87 -6.11 -16.63
CA VAL A 32 -11.15 -5.40 -16.74
C VAL A 32 -12.30 -6.39 -16.76
N VAL A 33 -13.47 -5.97 -16.26
CA VAL A 33 -14.71 -6.75 -16.28
C VAL A 33 -15.76 -6.10 -17.17
N TYR A 34 -16.64 -6.93 -17.75
CA TYR A 34 -17.76 -6.49 -18.57
C TYR A 34 -19.05 -7.13 -18.09
N CYS A 35 -20.16 -6.39 -18.17
CA CYS A 35 -21.49 -6.93 -17.86
C CYS A 35 -21.94 -7.95 -18.93
N GLY A 36 -21.39 -7.88 -20.14
CA GLY A 36 -21.67 -8.76 -21.25
C GLY A 36 -20.78 -8.49 -22.47
N PRO A 37 -20.87 -9.35 -23.51
CA PRO A 37 -20.00 -9.30 -24.68
C PRO A 37 -20.18 -8.03 -25.51
N ASP A 38 -21.36 -7.42 -25.52
CA ASP A 38 -21.62 -6.21 -26.32
C ASP A 38 -20.84 -5.01 -25.76
N CYS A 39 -20.77 -4.86 -24.44
CA CYS A 39 -19.92 -3.86 -23.79
C CYS A 39 -18.43 -4.13 -24.03
N GLN A 40 -18.00 -5.40 -24.06
CA GLN A 40 -16.63 -5.72 -24.42
C GLN A 40 -16.31 -5.32 -25.86
N LYS A 41 -17.19 -5.61 -26.82
CA LYS A 41 -17.02 -5.23 -28.23
C LYS A 41 -17.01 -3.70 -28.40
N ALA A 42 -17.90 -2.99 -27.72
CA ALA A 42 -17.98 -1.54 -27.75
C ALA A 42 -16.71 -0.88 -27.17
N HIS A 43 -16.18 -1.41 -26.05
CA HIS A 43 -14.95 -0.93 -25.43
C HIS A 43 -13.67 -1.43 -26.15
N TRP A 44 -13.77 -2.41 -27.04
CA TRP A 44 -12.60 -3.04 -27.68
C TRP A 44 -11.67 -2.07 -28.43
N PRO A 45 -12.15 -1.07 -29.19
CA PRO A 45 -11.28 -0.17 -29.93
C PRO A 45 -10.24 0.55 -29.07
N THR A 46 -10.58 0.91 -27.84
CA THR A 46 -9.67 1.54 -26.86
C THR A 46 -8.96 0.47 -26.00
N HIS A 47 -9.68 -0.54 -25.53
CA HIS A 47 -9.12 -1.57 -24.65
C HIS A 47 -8.01 -2.40 -25.32
N LYS A 48 -8.11 -2.68 -26.63
CA LYS A 48 -7.17 -3.57 -27.34
C LYS A 48 -5.70 -3.15 -27.21
N VAL A 49 -5.42 -1.85 -27.11
CA VAL A 49 -4.06 -1.30 -26.99
C VAL A 49 -3.43 -1.76 -25.67
N HIS A 50 -4.18 -1.65 -24.57
CA HIS A 50 -3.73 -2.09 -23.26
C HIS A 50 -3.80 -3.60 -23.10
N CYS A 51 -4.83 -4.25 -23.64
CA CYS A 51 -5.01 -5.70 -23.59
C CYS A 51 -3.85 -6.45 -24.27
N ASN A 52 -3.37 -5.92 -25.39
CA ASN A 52 -2.27 -6.49 -26.18
C ASN A 52 -0.90 -5.96 -25.77
N SER A 53 -0.80 -5.17 -24.69
CA SER A 53 0.47 -4.63 -24.20
C SER A 53 1.50 -5.74 -23.97
N VAL A 54 2.76 -5.45 -24.30
CA VAL A 54 3.88 -6.34 -24.00
C VAL A 54 4.00 -6.65 -22.51
N LEU A 55 3.53 -5.73 -21.65
CA LEU A 55 3.51 -5.89 -20.18
C LEU A 55 2.66 -7.08 -19.73
N ASN A 56 1.68 -7.53 -20.54
CA ASN A 56 0.82 -8.67 -20.21
C ASN A 56 1.41 -10.03 -20.64
N LYS A 57 2.59 -10.05 -21.28
CA LYS A 57 3.21 -11.31 -21.71
C LYS A 57 3.93 -11.97 -20.52
N ALA A 58 3.79 -13.28 -20.38
CA ALA A 58 4.51 -14.05 -19.36
C ALA A 58 6.04 -13.98 -19.53
N THR A 59 6.51 -13.72 -20.75
CA THR A 59 7.93 -13.54 -21.10
C THR A 59 8.37 -12.08 -21.02
N TRP A 60 7.56 -11.19 -20.45
CA TRP A 60 7.94 -9.78 -20.36
C TRP A 60 9.14 -9.62 -19.45
N THR A 61 10.11 -8.85 -19.93
CA THR A 61 11.29 -8.43 -19.17
C THR A 61 11.42 -6.91 -19.24
N PRO A 62 11.84 -6.24 -18.16
CA PRO A 62 12.06 -4.80 -18.20
C PRO A 62 13.11 -4.38 -19.24
N ASP A 63 12.94 -3.24 -19.89
CA ASP A 63 13.86 -2.75 -20.92
C ASP A 63 15.30 -2.58 -20.44
N TRP A 64 15.51 -2.30 -19.15
CA TRP A 64 16.85 -2.19 -18.58
C TRP A 64 17.58 -3.53 -18.50
N VAL A 65 16.87 -4.65 -18.41
CA VAL A 65 17.46 -5.99 -18.55
C VAL A 65 17.89 -6.21 -20.00
N LEU A 66 17.00 -5.92 -20.95
CA LEU A 66 17.25 -6.15 -22.38
C LEU A 66 18.39 -5.31 -22.94
N GLN A 67 18.60 -4.12 -22.38
CA GLN A 67 19.61 -3.17 -22.83
C GLN A 67 20.86 -3.15 -21.94
N ASP A 68 20.97 -4.08 -20.99
CA ASP A 68 22.08 -4.17 -20.02
C ASP A 68 22.38 -2.81 -19.36
N ARG A 69 21.32 -2.11 -18.97
CA ARG A 69 21.40 -0.79 -18.34
C ARG A 69 21.15 -0.92 -16.85
N THR A 70 21.90 -0.15 -16.06
CA THR A 70 21.57 0.05 -14.65
C THR A 70 20.15 0.63 -14.54
N PRO A 71 19.25 0.01 -13.76
CA PRO A 71 17.91 0.55 -13.56
C PRO A 71 17.96 1.98 -13.01
N THR A 72 17.08 2.85 -13.51
CA THR A 72 17.00 4.26 -13.08
C THR A 72 16.76 4.41 -11.58
N PHE A 73 16.14 3.41 -10.96
CA PHE A 73 15.90 3.39 -9.53
C PHE A 73 17.14 3.12 -8.67
N ILE A 74 18.22 2.55 -9.23
CA ILE A 74 19.50 2.36 -8.52
C ILE A 74 20.31 3.68 -8.47
N GLY A 75 20.02 4.64 -9.36
CA GLY A 75 20.66 5.97 -9.39
C GLY A 75 20.13 6.94 -8.33
N GLY A 76 20.06 8.25 -8.65
CA GLY A 76 19.63 9.34 -7.75
C GLY A 76 18.16 9.29 -7.25
N GLY A 77 17.50 8.14 -7.43
CA GLY A 77 16.14 7.80 -7.02
C GLY A 77 15.05 8.42 -7.90
N ILE A 78 13.85 7.86 -7.81
CA ILE A 78 12.60 8.39 -8.42
C ILE A 78 12.06 9.61 -7.65
N GLY A 79 12.92 10.37 -6.99
CA GLY A 79 12.52 11.53 -6.22
C GLY A 79 11.98 12.62 -7.14
N VAL A 80 10.79 13.12 -6.85
CA VAL A 80 10.14 14.21 -7.60
C VAL A 80 10.29 15.50 -6.82
N SER A 81 10.60 16.60 -7.50
CA SER A 81 10.77 17.92 -6.88
C SER A 81 9.44 18.68 -6.91
N PHE A 82 8.79 18.81 -5.76
CA PHE A 82 7.64 19.68 -5.55
C PHE A 82 8.03 20.74 -4.50
N GLY A 83 8.94 21.64 -4.87
CA GLY A 83 9.67 22.48 -3.92
C GLY A 83 10.82 21.71 -3.27
N VAL A 84 10.50 20.81 -2.33
CA VAL A 84 11.48 19.89 -1.73
C VAL A 84 11.46 18.54 -2.48
N LYS A 85 12.62 17.89 -2.62
CA LYS A 85 12.71 16.56 -3.24
C LYS A 85 12.01 15.53 -2.35
N LYS A 86 10.97 14.88 -2.88
CA LYS A 86 10.16 13.88 -2.19
C LYS A 86 10.19 12.53 -2.88
N PHE A 87 10.11 11.45 -2.10
CA PHE A 87 10.06 10.09 -2.61
C PHE A 87 8.66 9.52 -2.39
N LEU A 88 7.84 9.58 -3.43
CA LEU A 88 6.44 9.15 -3.34
C LEU A 88 6.34 7.65 -3.06
N TRP A 89 7.24 6.85 -3.62
CA TRP A 89 7.31 5.42 -3.40
C TRP A 89 8.78 5.00 -3.26
N GLY A 90 9.02 3.84 -2.68
CA GLY A 90 10.31 3.15 -2.80
C GLY A 90 10.77 2.97 -4.26
N ASN A 91 12.05 2.73 -4.43
CA ASN A 91 12.68 2.70 -5.74
C ASN A 91 12.87 1.26 -6.27
N VAL A 92 12.90 0.23 -5.43
CA VAL A 92 13.12 -1.18 -5.84
C VAL A 92 11.83 -1.97 -6.01
N PRO A 93 11.69 -2.96 -6.90
CA PRO A 93 10.48 -3.78 -6.97
C PRO A 93 10.11 -4.40 -5.61
N ALA A 94 8.86 -4.82 -5.45
CA ALA A 94 8.45 -5.51 -4.23
C ALA A 94 9.12 -6.90 -4.17
N LEU A 95 9.93 -7.11 -3.14
CA LEU A 95 10.71 -8.33 -2.95
C LEU A 95 10.29 -9.03 -1.67
N ASP A 96 10.23 -10.36 -1.74
CA ASP A 96 10.37 -11.19 -0.55
C ASP A 96 11.84 -11.18 -0.15
N VAL A 97 12.14 -10.48 0.94
CA VAL A 97 13.52 -10.34 1.44
C VAL A 97 13.99 -11.57 2.21
N LEU A 98 13.06 -12.43 2.64
CA LEU A 98 13.38 -13.64 3.37
C LEU A 98 13.60 -14.81 2.44
N LYS A 99 12.67 -15.04 1.50
CA LYS A 99 12.61 -16.30 0.72
C LYS A 99 12.75 -17.52 1.62
N LEU A 100 12.02 -17.52 2.73
CA LEU A 100 12.24 -18.40 3.89
C LEU A 100 12.36 -19.88 3.48
N SER A 101 11.44 -20.36 2.63
CA SER A 101 11.46 -21.73 2.09
C SER A 101 12.76 -22.11 1.37
N SER A 102 13.35 -21.15 0.65
CA SER A 102 14.55 -21.39 -0.17
C SER A 102 15.84 -21.24 0.63
N ASN A 103 15.84 -20.41 1.66
CA ASN A 103 17.03 -20.09 2.44
C ASN A 103 17.13 -20.95 3.70
N GLU A 104 16.09 -20.98 4.54
CA GLU A 104 16.06 -21.72 5.81
C GLU A 104 15.18 -22.99 5.77
N GLY A 105 14.32 -23.10 4.77
CA GLY A 105 13.42 -24.25 4.57
C GLY A 105 12.01 -24.07 5.15
N ASP A 106 11.06 -24.82 4.60
CA ASP A 106 9.62 -24.75 4.97
C ASP A 106 9.30 -25.10 6.43
N HIS A 107 10.25 -25.75 7.11
CA HIS A 107 10.11 -26.22 8.49
C HIS A 107 10.84 -25.33 9.51
N TYR A 108 11.39 -24.18 9.09
CA TYR A 108 12.07 -23.28 10.01
C TYR A 108 11.15 -22.84 11.16
N GLN A 109 11.62 -23.02 12.40
CA GLN A 109 10.87 -22.70 13.64
C GLN A 109 11.58 -21.66 14.52
N GLY A 110 12.63 -21.00 14.01
CA GLY A 110 13.25 -19.89 14.73
C GLY A 110 12.38 -18.63 14.69
N GLN A 111 12.56 -17.75 15.67
CA GLN A 111 11.97 -16.41 15.61
C GLN A 111 12.72 -15.55 14.57
N LEU A 112 11.99 -14.65 13.91
CA LEU A 112 12.56 -13.77 12.89
C LEU A 112 12.58 -12.32 13.38
N SER A 113 13.68 -11.63 13.12
CA SER A 113 13.84 -10.19 13.34
C SER A 113 14.24 -9.51 12.04
N LEU A 114 13.35 -8.67 11.50
CA LEU A 114 13.52 -7.99 10.22
C LEU A 114 13.74 -6.49 10.41
N LEU A 115 14.73 -5.94 9.72
CA LEU A 115 14.99 -4.50 9.65
C LEU A 115 14.78 -3.99 8.23
N PHE A 116 13.81 -3.11 8.05
CA PHE A 116 13.59 -2.33 6.84
C PHE A 116 14.10 -0.90 7.05
N ALA A 117 15.41 -0.72 6.90
CA ALA A 117 16.05 0.58 7.09
C ALA A 117 15.79 1.52 5.90
N ALA A 118 15.45 2.78 6.17
CA ALA A 118 15.10 3.76 5.14
C ALA A 118 14.04 3.23 4.15
N SER A 119 12.98 2.65 4.71
CA SER A 119 11.93 2.00 3.94
C SER A 119 10.96 3.03 3.39
N GLY A 120 11.18 3.40 2.12
CA GLY A 120 10.35 4.34 1.39
C GLY A 120 8.85 3.97 1.34
N ASP A 121 8.51 2.69 1.49
CA ASP A 121 7.13 2.22 1.69
C ASP A 121 7.08 0.77 2.25
N LEU A 122 5.88 0.19 2.28
CA LEU A 122 5.59 -1.13 2.84
C LEU A 122 5.72 -2.30 1.84
N ARG A 123 6.11 -2.08 0.57
CA ARG A 123 6.01 -3.11 -0.49
C ARG A 123 6.77 -4.40 -0.15
N ASN A 124 7.98 -4.28 0.39
CA ASN A 124 8.85 -5.41 0.70
C ASN A 124 8.34 -6.13 1.94
N LEU A 125 7.89 -5.38 2.95
CA LEU A 125 7.26 -5.94 4.14
C LEU A 125 6.03 -6.77 3.75
N LEU A 126 5.09 -6.20 2.99
CA LEU A 126 3.88 -6.89 2.59
C LEU A 126 4.17 -8.12 1.73
N THR A 127 5.10 -8.00 0.78
CA THR A 127 5.49 -9.11 -0.09
C THR A 127 6.17 -10.25 0.68
N THR A 128 7.05 -9.91 1.61
CA THR A 128 7.71 -10.88 2.50
C THR A 128 6.69 -11.58 3.38
N MET A 129 5.79 -10.83 4.02
CA MET A 129 4.74 -11.40 4.88
C MET A 129 3.78 -12.30 4.11
N ALA A 130 3.40 -11.92 2.88
CA ALA A 130 2.50 -12.70 2.04
C ALA A 130 3.13 -13.99 1.50
N GLN A 131 4.46 -14.05 1.39
CA GLN A 131 5.20 -15.23 0.91
C GLN A 131 5.70 -16.14 2.03
N LEU A 132 5.39 -15.83 3.30
CA LEU A 132 5.70 -16.74 4.39
C LEU A 132 4.99 -18.09 4.21
N PRO A 133 5.69 -19.21 4.46
CA PRO A 133 5.08 -20.53 4.45
C PRO A 133 3.90 -20.59 5.42
N SER A 134 2.81 -21.22 5.01
CA SER A 134 1.63 -21.39 5.88
C SER A 134 1.95 -22.19 7.16
N SER A 135 3.01 -23.01 7.14
CA SER A 135 3.58 -23.75 8.26
C SER A 135 4.29 -22.87 9.30
N TYR A 136 4.72 -21.66 8.94
CA TYR A 136 5.46 -20.79 9.85
C TYR A 136 4.50 -20.10 10.84
N LYS A 137 4.65 -20.41 12.14
CA LYS A 137 3.77 -19.90 13.21
C LYS A 137 4.51 -19.12 14.31
N GLN A 138 5.80 -18.86 14.11
CA GLN A 138 6.64 -18.21 15.12
C GLN A 138 6.48 -16.70 15.10
N GLN A 139 6.88 -16.05 16.20
CA GLN A 139 6.87 -14.60 16.30
C GLN A 139 7.83 -13.96 15.28
N ILE A 140 7.38 -12.86 14.69
CA ILE A 140 8.18 -12.00 13.82
C ILE A 140 8.25 -10.62 14.45
N SER A 141 9.47 -10.13 14.66
CA SER A 141 9.75 -8.75 15.05
C SER A 141 10.15 -7.97 13.81
N ILE A 142 9.50 -6.84 13.57
CA ILE A 142 9.78 -6.00 12.40
C ILE A 142 10.08 -4.58 12.89
N THR A 143 11.23 -4.05 12.48
CA THR A 143 11.63 -2.66 12.70
C THR A 143 11.74 -1.95 11.36
N MET A 144 11.15 -0.76 11.26
CA MET A 144 11.16 0.05 10.05
C MET A 144 11.37 1.52 10.41
N ASN A 145 12.14 2.24 9.59
CA ASN A 145 12.30 3.68 9.72
C ASN A 145 12.44 4.37 8.37
N ASP A 146 12.23 5.68 8.37
CA ASP A 146 12.64 6.58 7.31
C ASP A 146 13.01 7.93 7.93
N ARG A 147 13.82 8.73 7.21
CA ARG A 147 14.17 10.10 7.62
C ARG A 147 13.10 11.11 7.23
N ASP A 148 12.30 10.82 6.20
CA ASP A 148 11.22 11.70 5.75
C ASP A 148 9.94 11.38 6.53
N LEU A 149 9.44 12.36 7.28
CA LEU A 149 8.23 12.21 8.08
C LEU A 149 7.01 11.88 7.24
N ASP A 150 6.92 12.36 5.99
CA ASP A 150 5.75 12.11 5.14
C ASP A 150 5.68 10.62 4.76
N ILE A 151 6.84 9.99 4.55
CA ILE A 151 6.95 8.54 4.31
C ILE A 151 6.58 7.76 5.57
N VAL A 152 7.15 8.16 6.72
CA VAL A 152 6.82 7.52 8.01
C VAL A 152 5.33 7.62 8.29
N ALA A 153 4.74 8.81 8.08
CA ALA A 153 3.32 9.04 8.31
C ALA A 153 2.44 8.17 7.41
N ARG A 154 2.70 8.11 6.10
CA ARG A 154 1.97 7.23 5.19
C ARG A 154 2.06 5.77 5.62
N ASN A 155 3.27 5.28 5.93
CA ASN A 155 3.48 3.90 6.36
C ASN A 155 2.76 3.60 7.67
N VAL A 156 2.78 4.53 8.63
CA VAL A 156 2.03 4.42 9.90
C VAL A 156 0.54 4.36 9.65
N VAL A 157 -0.01 5.26 8.84
CA VAL A 157 -1.45 5.30 8.53
C VAL A 157 -1.87 3.99 7.88
N MET A 158 -1.13 3.51 6.87
CA MET A 158 -1.42 2.23 6.22
C MET A 158 -1.34 1.03 7.17
N LEU A 159 -0.35 0.98 8.06
CA LEU A 159 -0.25 -0.08 9.07
C LEU A 159 -1.41 -0.02 10.06
N LEU A 160 -1.81 1.18 10.50
CA LEU A 160 -2.96 1.34 11.39
C LEU A 160 -4.27 0.95 10.71
N ILE A 161 -4.47 1.25 9.42
CA ILE A 161 -5.62 0.75 8.65
C ILE A 161 -5.62 -0.79 8.66
N ALA A 162 -4.50 -1.42 8.32
CA ALA A 162 -4.39 -2.87 8.29
C ALA A 162 -4.62 -3.53 9.66
N LEU A 163 -4.13 -2.91 10.74
CA LEU A 163 -4.22 -3.45 12.11
C LEU A 163 -5.57 -3.19 12.79
N THR A 164 -6.35 -2.22 12.29
CA THR A 164 -7.70 -1.91 12.77
C THR A 164 -8.80 -2.50 11.88
N ALA A 165 -8.41 -3.33 10.91
CA ALA A 165 -9.31 -3.93 9.93
C ALA A 165 -10.27 -4.94 10.59
N GLU A 166 -11.57 -4.71 10.44
CA GLU A 166 -12.62 -5.67 10.80
C GLU A 166 -13.19 -6.37 9.55
N GLU A 167 -13.28 -5.66 8.42
CA GLU A 167 -13.71 -6.17 7.12
C GLU A 167 -12.61 -5.99 6.06
N HIS A 168 -12.33 -7.04 5.30
CA HIS A 168 -11.12 -7.11 4.47
C HIS A 168 -11.16 -6.21 3.22
N ASP A 169 -12.30 -6.11 2.52
CA ASP A 169 -12.33 -5.50 1.19
C ASP A 169 -12.19 -3.97 1.25
N ASP A 170 -13.00 -3.28 2.08
CA ASP A 170 -12.93 -1.82 2.25
C ASP A 170 -11.58 -1.36 2.83
N THR A 171 -10.98 -2.19 3.69
CA THR A 171 -9.65 -1.91 4.27
C THR A 171 -8.58 -1.92 3.18
N ILE A 172 -8.58 -2.95 2.32
CA ILE A 172 -7.59 -3.07 1.23
C ILE A 172 -7.74 -1.91 0.26
N ASP A 173 -8.97 -1.59 -0.14
CA ASP A 173 -9.24 -0.46 -1.03
C ASP A 173 -8.76 0.86 -0.41
N CYS A 174 -9.06 1.11 0.87
CA CYS A 174 -8.60 2.30 1.58
C CYS A 174 -7.06 2.38 1.62
N MET A 175 -6.38 1.27 1.90
CA MET A 175 -4.90 1.22 1.87
C MET A 175 -4.35 1.55 0.48
N ILE A 176 -4.95 1.01 -0.58
CA ILE A 176 -4.54 1.29 -1.97
C ILE A 176 -4.76 2.77 -2.30
N HIS A 177 -5.87 3.35 -1.88
CA HIS A 177 -6.14 4.77 -2.08
C HIS A 177 -5.14 5.67 -1.35
N VAL A 178 -4.84 5.38 -0.08
CA VAL A 178 -3.80 6.08 0.69
C VAL A 178 -2.41 5.93 0.05
N TRP A 179 -2.12 4.80 -0.57
CA TRP A 179 -0.80 4.54 -1.15
C TRP A 179 -0.60 5.20 -2.53
N TYR A 180 -1.60 5.10 -3.41
CA TYR A 180 -1.40 5.38 -4.84
C TYR A 180 -2.30 6.47 -5.41
N SER A 181 -3.33 6.91 -4.70
CA SER A 181 -4.27 7.91 -5.22
C SER A 181 -3.82 9.33 -4.90
N ALA A 182 -4.05 10.25 -5.85
CA ALA A 182 -3.87 11.68 -5.62
C ALA A 182 -4.98 12.28 -4.75
N PHE A 183 -6.15 11.62 -4.71
CA PHE A 183 -7.32 12.02 -3.94
C PHE A 183 -7.87 10.81 -3.17
N ILE A 184 -8.42 11.07 -1.99
CA ILE A 184 -9.03 10.06 -1.12
C ILE A 184 -10.56 10.13 -1.29
N ARG A 185 -11.23 8.97 -1.34
CA ARG A 185 -12.70 8.93 -1.44
C ARG A 185 -13.31 9.33 -0.10
N GLU A 186 -14.55 9.82 -0.13
CA GLU A 186 -15.27 10.17 1.10
C GLU A 186 -15.38 8.97 2.08
N SER A 187 -15.65 7.77 1.56
CA SER A 187 -15.71 6.54 2.36
C SER A 187 -14.37 6.19 3.03
N ASP A 188 -13.26 6.37 2.32
CA ASP A 188 -11.92 6.14 2.86
C ASP A 188 -11.57 7.19 3.93
N HIS A 189 -11.95 8.45 3.71
CA HIS A 189 -11.77 9.52 4.69
C HIS A 189 -12.59 9.27 5.97
N GLN A 190 -13.82 8.79 5.85
CA GLN A 190 -14.63 8.38 7.00
C GLN A 190 -13.97 7.23 7.76
N LEU A 191 -13.45 6.22 7.06
CA LEU A 191 -12.72 5.11 7.67
C LEU A 191 -11.48 5.59 8.44
N LEU A 192 -10.68 6.48 7.85
CA LEU A 192 -9.51 7.09 8.49
C LEU A 192 -9.88 7.85 9.77
N ASN A 193 -10.95 8.67 9.72
CA ASN A 193 -11.41 9.42 10.89
C ASN A 193 -11.99 8.53 12.00
N LEU A 194 -12.64 7.43 11.63
CA LEU A 194 -13.23 6.50 12.59
C LEU A 194 -12.17 5.63 13.27
N ARG A 195 -11.20 5.12 12.49
CA ARG A 195 -10.29 4.05 12.96
C ARG A 195 -8.88 4.51 13.28
N VAL A 196 -8.33 5.44 12.49
CA VAL A 196 -6.91 5.83 12.60
C VAL A 196 -6.75 7.09 13.43
N ARG A 197 -7.52 8.14 13.13
CA ARG A 197 -7.40 9.46 13.79
C ARG A 197 -7.49 9.40 15.32
N PRO A 198 -8.45 8.68 15.94
CA PRO A 198 -8.59 8.68 17.39
C PRO A 198 -7.38 8.07 18.11
N LEU A 199 -6.69 7.12 17.46
CA LEU A 199 -5.48 6.49 18.01
C LEU A 199 -4.32 7.49 18.11
N ILE A 200 -4.18 8.36 17.12
CA ILE A 200 -3.11 9.37 17.04
C ILE A 200 -3.47 10.58 17.90
N GLU A 201 -4.70 11.09 17.78
CA GLU A 201 -5.22 12.20 18.59
C GLU A 201 -5.13 11.89 20.09
N GLY A 202 -5.48 10.66 20.49
CA GLY A 202 -5.35 10.22 21.88
C GLY A 202 -3.91 10.22 22.40
N VAL A 203 -2.90 10.12 21.53
CA VAL A 203 -1.49 10.30 21.90
C VAL A 203 -1.17 11.79 21.99
N CYS A 204 -1.48 12.57 20.96
CA CYS A 204 -1.22 14.02 20.90
C CYS A 204 -1.80 14.75 22.11
N ASN A 205 -3.03 14.43 22.51
CA ASN A 205 -3.68 15.00 23.71
C ASN A 205 -2.91 14.71 25.01
N LYS A 206 -2.32 13.52 25.14
CA LYS A 206 -1.54 13.12 26.33
C LYS A 206 -0.16 13.77 26.39
N ILE A 207 0.40 14.14 25.24
CA ILE A 207 1.75 14.69 25.14
C ILE A 207 1.75 16.19 24.85
N ARG A 208 0.60 16.84 24.86
CA ARG A 208 0.41 18.25 24.50
C ARG A 208 1.40 19.19 25.20
N ASP A 209 1.63 18.95 26.49
CA ASP A 209 2.48 19.80 27.34
C ASP A 209 3.96 19.41 27.30
N LYS A 210 4.36 18.45 26.45
CA LYS A 210 5.75 18.02 26.30
C LYS A 210 6.50 18.94 25.32
N PRO A 211 7.81 19.18 25.54
CA PRO A 211 8.65 19.91 24.58
C PRO A 211 8.67 19.27 23.19
N SER A 212 8.74 20.09 22.14
CA SER A 212 8.65 19.67 20.73
C SER A 212 9.66 18.60 20.30
N ASN A 213 10.88 18.64 20.85
CA ASN A 213 11.98 17.72 20.56
C ASN A 213 11.98 16.45 21.43
N THR A 214 10.98 16.26 22.28
CA THR A 214 10.90 15.08 23.15
C THR A 214 10.56 13.85 22.32
N ILE A 215 11.40 12.82 22.36
CA ILE A 215 11.13 11.53 21.72
C ILE A 215 10.16 10.72 22.59
N LEU A 216 9.03 10.33 22.00
CA LEU A 216 7.92 9.68 22.70
C LEU A 216 7.49 8.43 21.94
N GLY A 217 7.34 7.33 22.69
CA GLY A 217 6.89 6.06 22.16
C GLY A 217 5.47 5.72 22.59
N LYS A 218 4.65 5.24 21.66
CA LYS A 218 3.36 4.63 21.92
C LYS A 218 3.34 3.20 21.39
N THR A 219 2.84 2.27 22.21
CA THR A 219 2.51 0.92 21.78
C THR A 219 0.99 0.72 21.82
N TRP A 220 0.45 0.20 20.72
CA TRP A 220 -0.91 -0.31 20.59
C TRP A 220 -0.86 -1.84 20.45
N LYS A 221 -1.91 -2.52 20.94
CA LYS A 221 -2.07 -3.98 20.85
C LYS A 221 -3.31 -4.28 20.03
N PHE A 222 -3.19 -5.22 19.09
CA PHE A 222 -4.23 -5.64 18.15
C PHE A 222 -4.27 -7.17 18.12
N GLY A 223 -5.07 -7.78 19.00
CA GLY A 223 -5.08 -9.23 19.16
C GLY A 223 -3.69 -9.79 19.49
N LEU A 224 -3.16 -10.64 18.60
CA LEU A 224 -1.82 -11.24 18.70
C LEU A 224 -0.68 -10.32 18.22
N SER A 225 -1.01 -9.20 17.61
CA SER A 225 -0.06 -8.23 17.05
C SER A 225 0.12 -7.02 17.96
N SER A 226 1.27 -6.38 17.87
CA SER A 226 1.51 -5.09 18.53
C SER A 226 2.24 -4.16 17.59
N PHE A 227 1.92 -2.87 17.69
CA PHE A 227 2.56 -1.83 16.90
C PHE A 227 3.12 -0.76 17.83
N ARG A 228 4.41 -0.47 17.69
CA ARG A 228 5.09 0.59 18.44
C ARG A 228 5.56 1.67 17.48
N LEU A 229 5.11 2.89 17.71
CA LEU A 229 5.59 4.08 17.01
C LEU A 229 6.37 4.96 17.97
N VAL A 230 7.53 5.42 17.53
CA VAL A 230 8.41 6.32 18.29
C VAL A 230 8.71 7.51 17.41
N LEU A 231 8.31 8.70 17.85
CA LEU A 231 8.50 9.97 17.13
C LEU A 231 8.81 11.09 18.13
N GLU A 232 9.42 12.16 17.63
CA GLU A 232 9.44 13.44 18.36
C GLU A 232 8.02 13.99 18.52
N LYS A 233 7.76 14.76 19.59
CA LYS A 233 6.46 15.39 19.84
C LYS A 233 5.96 16.20 18.65
N VAL A 234 6.83 17.00 18.02
CA VAL A 234 6.47 17.78 16.82
C VAL A 234 6.04 16.90 15.64
N SER A 235 6.63 15.72 15.52
CA SER A 235 6.30 14.75 14.47
C SER A 235 4.99 14.03 14.75
N TRP A 236 4.63 13.80 16.02
CA TRP A 236 3.30 13.34 16.41
C TRP A 236 2.21 14.36 16.06
N ASP A 237 2.44 15.64 16.36
CA ASP A 237 1.49 16.71 16.01
C ASP A 237 1.29 16.78 14.50
N LYS A 238 2.39 16.79 13.71
CA LYS A 238 2.34 16.78 12.24
C LYS A 238 1.61 15.55 11.69
N LEU A 239 1.86 14.37 12.26
CA LEU A 239 1.18 13.14 11.87
C LEU A 239 -0.34 13.27 11.99
N LEU A 240 -0.85 13.92 13.04
CA LEU A 240 -2.27 14.16 13.20
C LEU A 240 -2.82 15.09 12.11
N THR A 241 -2.08 16.14 11.75
CA THR A 241 -2.51 17.09 10.70
C THR A 241 -2.65 16.45 9.31
N PHE A 242 -1.92 15.37 9.00
CA PHE A 242 -2.11 14.63 7.75
C PHE A 242 -3.48 13.95 7.64
N LEU A 243 -4.18 13.76 8.75
CA LEU A 243 -5.54 13.21 8.79
C LEU A 243 -6.62 14.31 8.82
N GLU A 244 -6.22 15.58 8.87
CA GLU A 244 -7.11 16.73 8.73
C GLU A 244 -7.28 17.03 7.23
N LEU A 245 -7.86 16.08 6.49
CA LEU A 245 -8.19 16.28 5.09
C LEU A 245 -9.35 17.28 5.03
N LEU A 246 -9.09 18.46 4.44
CA LEU A 246 -10.14 19.43 4.16
C LEU A 246 -11.09 18.83 3.12
N PRO A 247 -12.42 18.98 3.30
CA PRO A 247 -13.43 18.49 2.36
C PRO A 247 -13.32 19.13 0.98
#